data_AF-A0A844G7B8-F1
#
_entry.id   AF-A0A844G7B8-F1
#
_cell.length_a   1.000
_cell.length_b   1.000
_cell.length_c   1.000
_cell.angle_alpha   90.00
_cell.angle_beta   90.00
_cell.angle_gamma   90.00
#
_symmetry.space_group_name_H-M   'P 1'
#
loop_
_entity.id
_entity.type
_entity.pdbx_description
1 polymer ?
#
loop_
_entity_poly.entity_id
_entity_poly.type
_entity_poly.pdbx_seq_one_letter_code
_entity_poly.pdbx_strand_id
1 'polypeptide(L)' 'MNDICNNSKNGRPSYGILSCPNCGERLTPADLEVFAKCPFCDWSFQRDACLEDFVISPIVNRWMARVHSQFPRD' A
#
# COMPACT_ATOMS: atom_id res chain seq x y z
N MET A 1 5.26 18.59 4.05
CA MET A 1 4.96 17.19 4.37
C MET A 1 4.23 16.62 3.17
N ASN A 2 4.80 15.63 2.48
CA ASN A 2 4.16 15.05 1.29
C ASN A 2 3.42 13.80 1.74
N ASP A 3 2.14 13.96 2.09
CA ASP A 3 1.29 12.86 2.51
C ASP A 3 1.12 11.88 1.36
N ILE A 4 1.59 10.64 1.56
CA ILE A 4 1.36 9.50 0.68
C ILE A 4 -0.17 9.31 0.43
N CYS A 5 -0.97 9.75 1.39
CA CYS A 5 -2.44 9.71 1.37
C CYS A 5 -3.10 10.70 0.39
N ASN A 6 -2.37 11.60 -0.31
CA ASN A 6 -2.98 12.63 -1.17
C ASN A 6 -3.82 12.08 -2.35
N ASN A 7 -3.71 10.78 -2.66
CA ASN A 7 -4.57 10.11 -3.64
C ASN A 7 -5.79 9.39 -3.04
N SER A 8 -5.92 9.31 -1.71
CA SER A 8 -7.05 8.64 -1.05
C SER A 8 -8.14 9.63 -0.69
N LYS A 9 -8.88 10.11 -1.70
CA LYS A 9 -9.97 11.07 -1.47
C LYS A 9 -11.19 10.53 -0.70
N ASN A 10 -11.24 9.27 -0.27
CA ASN A 10 -12.47 8.68 0.28
C ASN A 10 -12.31 7.56 1.34
N GLY A 11 -11.16 7.48 2.05
CA GLY A 11 -10.99 6.44 3.08
C GLY A 11 -11.12 5.01 2.56
N ARG A 12 -10.92 4.80 1.25
CA ARG A 12 -10.84 3.48 0.63
C ARG A 12 -9.36 3.15 0.47
N PRO A 13 -8.93 1.93 0.81
CA PRO A 13 -7.58 1.49 0.48
C PRO A 13 -7.46 1.51 -1.04
N SER A 14 -6.79 2.54 -1.55
CA SER A 14 -6.47 2.61 -2.97
C SER A 14 -5.42 1.54 -3.21
N TYR A 15 -5.80 0.50 -3.94
CA TYR A 15 -4.84 -0.32 -4.68
C TYR A 15 -4.11 0.62 -5.62
N GLY A 16 -3.03 1.16 -5.11
CA GLY A 16 -2.35 2.29 -5.69
C GLY A 16 -1.04 1.87 -6.32
N ILE A 17 -0.51 2.79 -7.10
CA ILE A 17 0.92 2.80 -7.41
C ILE A 17 1.50 3.79 -6.42
N LEU A 18 2.35 3.31 -5.51
CA LEU A 18 3.11 4.20 -4.66
C LEU A 18 4.35 4.64 -5.42
N SER A 19 4.61 5.94 -5.42
CA SER A 19 5.87 6.49 -5.92
C SER A 19 6.67 7.06 -4.78
N CYS A 20 7.98 6.82 -4.76
CA CYS A 20 8.88 7.44 -3.81
C CYS A 20 8.81 8.97 -3.99
N PRO A 21 8.60 9.76 -2.93
CA PRO A 21 8.52 11.22 -3.05
C PRO A 21 9.88 11.87 -3.35
N ASN A 22 11.00 11.14 -3.18
CA ASN A 22 12.34 11.66 -3.41
C ASN A 22 12.85 11.35 -4.83
N CYS A 23 12.82 10.09 -5.26
CA CYS A 23 13.32 9.70 -6.59
C CYS A 23 12.22 9.47 -7.63
N GLY A 24 10.95 9.48 -7.24
CA GLY A 24 9.82 9.23 -8.16
C GLY A 24 9.60 7.75 -8.52
N GLU A 25 10.49 6.85 -8.11
CA GLU A 25 10.41 5.43 -8.45
C GLU A 25 9.13 4.77 -7.93
N ARG A 26 8.60 3.85 -8.73
CA ARG A 26 7.41 3.08 -8.36
C ARG A 26 7.77 1.98 -7.39
N LEU A 27 6.97 1.85 -6.34
CA LEU A 27 7.16 0.88 -5.27
C LEU A 27 5.96 -0.03 -5.20
N THR A 28 6.25 -1.32 -5.10
CA THR A 28 5.27 -2.34 -4.83
C THR A 28 5.12 -2.52 -3.32
N PRO A 29 3.99 -3.09 -2.85
CA PRO A 29 3.83 -3.50 -1.46
C PRO A 29 4.99 -4.37 -0.96
N ALA A 30 5.48 -5.30 -1.79
CA ALA A 30 6.59 -6.18 -1.43
C ALA A 30 7.91 -5.43 -1.18
N ASP A 31 8.17 -4.35 -1.93
CA ASP A 31 9.35 -3.52 -1.71
C ASP A 31 9.33 -2.87 -0.32
N LEU A 32 8.15 -2.51 0.18
CA LEU A 32 7.99 -1.86 1.48
C LEU A 32 7.88 -2.84 2.66
N GLU A 33 7.46 -4.09 2.42
CA GLU A 33 7.53 -5.16 3.43
C GLU A 33 8.97 -5.50 3.79
N VAL A 34 9.85 -5.53 2.79
CA VAL A 34 11.23 -5.95 2.94
C VAL A 34 12.13 -4.78 3.35
N PHE A 35 11.90 -3.59 2.77
CA PHE A 35 12.77 -2.44 2.97
C PHE A 35 12.05 -1.34 3.76
N ALA A 36 12.64 -0.94 4.90
CA ALA A 36 12.18 0.20 5.68
C ALA A 36 12.43 1.57 4.99
N LYS A 37 13.09 1.55 3.83
CA LYS A 37 13.51 2.71 3.03
C LYS A 37 13.30 2.41 1.55
N CYS A 38 13.33 3.46 0.73
CA CYS A 38 13.26 3.30 -0.72
C CYS A 38 14.50 2.52 -1.20
N PRO A 39 14.34 1.37 -1.88
CA PRO A 39 15.48 0.57 -2.34
C PRO A 39 16.34 1.28 -3.40
N PHE A 40 15.85 2.37 -3.99
CA PHE A 40 16.54 3.10 -5.07
C PHE A 40 17.29 4.34 -4.59
N CYS A 41 16.84 5.01 -3.53
CA CYS A 41 17.42 6.28 -3.08
C CYS A 41 17.59 6.41 -1.57
N ASP A 42 17.37 5.32 -0.82
CA ASP A 42 17.46 5.26 0.65
C ASP A 42 16.56 6.25 1.41
N TRP A 43 15.60 6.86 0.72
CA TRP A 43 14.62 7.74 1.36
C TRP A 43 13.79 6.95 2.37
N SER A 44 13.73 7.44 3.61
CA SER A 44 13.03 6.75 4.69
C SER A 44 11.55 7.14 4.67
N PHE A 45 10.68 6.14 4.53
CA PHE A 45 9.24 6.35 4.62
C PHE A 45 8.85 6.61 6.07
N GLN A 46 7.99 7.61 6.28
CA GLN A 46 7.29 7.74 7.55
C GLN A 46 6.28 6.58 7.64
N ARG A 47 6.37 5.76 8.69
CA ARG A 47 5.37 4.73 8.96
C ARG A 47 4.11 5.40 9.48
N ASP A 48 3.13 5.56 8.59
CA ASP A 48 1.80 6.01 8.92
C ASP A 48 0.78 4.92 8.53
N ALA A 49 -0.46 5.09 9.00
CA ALA A 49 -1.53 4.14 8.70
C ALA A 49 -1.75 3.97 7.19
N CYS A 50 -1.46 4.98 6.37
CA CYS A 50 -1.61 4.89 4.92
C CYS A 50 -0.57 3.97 4.28
N LEU A 51 0.69 4.05 4.72
CA LEU A 51 1.76 3.17 4.26
C LEU A 51 1.47 1.73 4.68
N GLU A 52 1.00 1.52 5.90
CA GLU A 52 0.62 0.21 6.41
C GLU A 52 -0.58 -0.37 5.64
N ASP A 53 -1.62 0.42 5.41
CA ASP A 53 -2.78 0.02 4.61
C ASP A 53 -2.38 -0.36 3.18
N PHE A 54 -1.47 0.40 2.55
CA PHE A 54 -0.96 0.08 1.21
C PHE A 54 -0.29 -1.29 1.17
N VAL A 55 0.53 -1.60 2.17
CA VAL A 55 1.24 -2.88 2.28
C VAL A 55 0.27 -4.04 2.53
N ILE A 56 -0.69 -3.87 3.44
CA ILE A 56 -1.56 -4.96 3.92
C ILE A 56 -2.75 -5.19 2.97
N SER A 57 -3.21 -4.18 2.23
CA SER A 57 -4.41 -4.25 1.38
C SER A 57 -4.43 -5.41 0.39
N PRO A 58 -3.38 -5.71 -0.39
CA PRO A 58 -3.40 -6.84 -1.32
C PRO A 58 -3.71 -8.18 -0.64
N ILE A 59 -3.18 -8.38 0.58
CA ILE A 59 -3.36 -9.59 1.38
C ILE A 59 -4.80 -9.70 1.85
N VAL A 60 -5.31 -8.62 2.48
CA VAL A 60 -6.69 -8.55 2.96
C VAL A 60 -7.68 -8.82 1.83
N ASN A 61 -7.45 -8.21 0.67
CA ASN A 61 -8.37 -8.36 -0.44
C ASN A 61 -8.35 -9.76 -1.06
N ARG A 62 -7.17 -10.40 -1.13
CA ARG A 62 -7.08 -11.81 -1.53
C ARG A 62 -7.84 -12.72 -0.56
N TRP A 63 -7.77 -12.42 0.74
CA TRP A 63 -8.50 -13.17 1.75
C TRP A 63 -10.01 -12.96 1.64
N MET A 64 -10.47 -11.72 1.51
CA MET A 64 -11.88 -11.38 1.30
C MET A 64 -12.45 -12.05 0.05
N ALA A 65 -11.71 -12.05 -1.07
CA ALA A 65 -12.12 -12.72 -2.30
C ALA A 65 -12.29 -14.24 -2.10
N ARG A 66 -11.38 -14.89 -1.37
CA ARG A 66 -11.50 -16.31 -1.02
C ARG A 66 -12.73 -16.58 -0.17
N VAL A 67 -12.94 -15.79 0.88
CA VAL A 67 -14.11 -15.94 1.77
C VAL A 67 -15.41 -15.80 1.00
N HIS A 68 -15.53 -14.79 0.12
CA HIS A 68 -16.72 -14.62 -0.72
C HIS A 68 -16.95 -15.77 -1.70
N SER A 69 -15.88 -16.37 -2.25
CA SER A 69 -16.02 -17.55 -3.09
C SER A 69 -16.40 -18.82 -2.32
N GLN A 70 -15.99 -18.91 -1.04
CA GLN A 70 -16.22 -20.09 -0.20
C GLN A 70 -17.59 -20.06 0.48
N PHE A 71 -18.13 -18.88 0.72
CA PHE A 71 -19.47 -18.66 1.30
C PHE A 71 -20.23 -17.62 0.48
N PRO A 72 -20.87 -18.04 -0.62
CA PRO A 72 -21.77 -17.17 -1.38
C PRO A 72 -22.89 -16.69 -0.46
N ARG A 73 -23.22 -15.40 -0.48
CA ARG A 73 -24.43 -14.90 0.18
C ARG A 73 -25.60 -15.16 -0.75
N ASP A 74 -26.58 -15.92 -0.30
CA ASP A 74 -27.87 -16.12 -0.97
C ASP A 74 -28.62 -14.78 -1.17
#